data_AF-A0A519Z5H9-F1
#
_entry.id   AF-A0A519Z5H9-F1
#
_cell.length_a   1.000
_cell.length_b   1.000
_cell.length_c   1.000
_cell.angle_alpha   90.00
_cell.angle_beta   90.00
_cell.angle_gamma   90.00
#
_symmetry.space_group_name_H-M   'P 1'
#
loop_
_entity.id
_entity.type
_entity.pdbx_description
1 polymer ?
#
loop_
_entity_poly.entity_id
_entity_poly.type
_entity_poly.pdbx_seq_one_letter_code
_entity_poly.pdbx_strand_id
1 'polypeptide(L)'
;MSAKLQVAKYYAALQRLVERGMPISNDAVALEAGSGRGSIKKSRAAYADLIAAIDLAAQEQNREKVATDPTPALRQEIQNLTQRLDQALEREICLLHEVYTLKEENRQLKMGRPFAVPKINGPAL
;
A
#
# COMPACT_ATOMS: atom_id res chain seq x y z
N MET A 1 -40.45 -21.00 -12.71
CA MET A 1 -39.25 -20.65 -13.50
C MET A 1 -38.40 -21.89 -13.67
N SER A 2 -38.10 -22.32 -14.90
CA SER A 2 -37.22 -23.48 -15.14
C SER A 2 -35.83 -23.22 -14.55
N ALA A 3 -35.24 -24.22 -13.88
CA ALA A 3 -33.92 -24.09 -13.24
C ALA A 3 -32.84 -23.60 -14.23
N LYS A 4 -32.92 -24.01 -15.50
CA LYS A 4 -32.02 -23.54 -16.58
C LYS A 4 -32.11 -22.03 -16.82
N LEU A 5 -33.32 -21.47 -16.77
CA LEU A 5 -33.54 -20.03 -17.00
C LEU A 5 -32.94 -19.20 -15.84
N GLN A 6 -33.00 -19.73 -14.62
CA GLN A 6 -32.43 -19.08 -13.44
C GLN A 6 -30.90 -19.08 -13.50
N VAL A 7 -30.29 -20.20 -13.89
CA VAL A 7 -28.83 -20.29 -14.07
C VAL A 7 -28.34 -19.32 -15.15
N ALA A 8 -29.05 -19.23 -16.28
CA ALA A 8 -28.71 -18.27 -17.34
C ALA A 8 -28.73 -16.81 -16.85
N LYS A 9 -29.72 -16.44 -16.02
CA LYS A 9 -29.78 -15.11 -15.40
C LYS A 9 -28.56 -14.83 -14.51
N TYR A 10 -28.10 -15.82 -13.74
CA TYR A 10 -26.92 -15.67 -12.90
C TYR A 10 -25.64 -15.52 -13.71
N TYR A 11 -25.48 -16.24 -14.82
CA TYR A 11 -24.33 -16.02 -15.72
C TYR A 11 -24.32 -14.61 -16.32
N ALA A 12 -25.47 -14.12 -16.78
CA ALA A 12 -25.57 -12.73 -17.27
C ALA A 12 -25.32 -11.69 -16.16
N ALA A 13 -25.63 -12.00 -14.91
CA ALA A 13 -25.30 -11.15 -13.76
C ALA A 13 -23.80 -11.18 -13.43
N LEU A 14 -23.17 -12.37 -13.44
CA LEU A 14 -21.72 -12.52 -13.27
C LEU A 14 -20.96 -11.70 -14.32
N GLN A 15 -21.36 -11.79 -15.59
CA GLN A 15 -20.70 -11.03 -16.66
C GLN A 15 -20.79 -9.51 -16.43
N ARG A 16 -21.97 -9.00 -16.03
CA ARG A 16 -22.13 -7.57 -15.70
C ARG A 16 -21.26 -7.12 -14.52
N LEU A 17 -21.05 -7.98 -13.53
CA LEU A 17 -20.16 -7.69 -12.39
C LEU A 17 -18.69 -7.64 -12.82
N VAL A 18 -18.27 -8.58 -13.69
CA VAL A 18 -16.91 -8.60 -14.26
C VAL A 18 -16.66 -7.34 -15.08
N GLU A 19 -17.56 -6.98 -16.00
CA GLU A 19 -17.44 -5.78 -16.85
C GLU A 19 -17.37 -4.47 -16.04
N ARG A 20 -18.04 -4.42 -14.89
CA ARG A 20 -18.00 -3.26 -13.98
C ARG A 20 -16.84 -3.29 -12.98
N GLY A 21 -16.06 -4.36 -12.93
CA GLY A 21 -15.01 -4.54 -11.92
C GLY A 21 -15.52 -4.59 -10.48
N MET A 22 -16.80 -4.92 -10.27
CA MET A 22 -17.43 -4.97 -8.95
C MET A 22 -17.04 -6.25 -8.20
N PRO A 23 -17.07 -6.28 -6.85
CA PRO A 23 -16.73 -7.47 -6.08
C PRO A 23 -17.55 -8.69 -6.51
N ILE A 24 -16.88 -9.76 -6.90
CA ILE A 24 -17.51 -10.99 -7.37
C ILE A 24 -17.69 -11.96 -6.20
N SER A 25 -18.92 -12.37 -5.95
CA SER A 25 -19.27 -13.44 -5.00
C SER A 25 -20.63 -14.03 -5.33
N ASN A 26 -20.95 -15.20 -4.79
CA ASN A 26 -22.26 -15.83 -4.97
C ASN A 26 -23.42 -14.90 -4.56
N ASP A 27 -23.25 -14.14 -3.47
CA ASP A 27 -24.27 -13.20 -3.03
C ASP A 27 -24.37 -11.96 -3.93
N ALA A 28 -23.25 -11.47 -4.43
CA ALA A 28 -23.22 -10.35 -5.38
C ALA A 28 -23.92 -10.74 -6.69
N VAL A 29 -23.62 -11.93 -7.22
CA VAL A 29 -24.23 -12.46 -8.45
C VAL A 29 -25.73 -12.70 -8.27
N ALA A 30 -26.14 -13.23 -7.12
CA ALA A 30 -27.56 -13.42 -6.81
C ALA A 30 -28.30 -12.07 -6.75
N LEU A 31 -27.71 -11.06 -6.09
CA LEU A 31 -28.29 -9.72 -5.95
C LEU A 31 -28.38 -9.00 -7.31
N GLU A 32 -27.33 -9.05 -8.13
CA GLU A 32 -27.31 -8.46 -9.48
C GLU A 32 -28.32 -9.13 -10.43
N ALA A 33 -28.62 -10.42 -10.22
CA ALA A 33 -29.68 -11.13 -10.94
C ALA A 33 -31.10 -10.84 -10.41
N GLY A 34 -31.25 -9.96 -9.42
CA GLY A 34 -32.54 -9.63 -8.79
C GLY A 34 -33.05 -10.70 -7.83
N SER A 35 -32.17 -11.57 -7.33
CA SER A 35 -32.50 -12.60 -6.33
C SER A 35 -31.96 -12.22 -4.95
N GLY A 36 -32.54 -12.80 -3.89
CA GLY A 36 -32.05 -12.58 -2.53
C GLY A 36 -30.65 -13.16 -2.31
N ARG A 37 -29.89 -12.59 -1.37
CA ARG A 37 -28.62 -13.18 -0.91
C ARG A 37 -28.84 -14.63 -0.46
N GLY A 38 -27.87 -15.52 -0.71
CA GLY A 38 -27.99 -16.95 -0.44
C GLY A 38 -28.88 -17.75 -1.41
N SER A 39 -29.40 -17.13 -2.47
CA SER A 39 -30.22 -17.84 -3.49
C SER A 39 -29.40 -18.85 -4.32
N ILE A 40 -28.08 -18.65 -4.41
CA ILE A 40 -27.14 -19.58 -5.02
C ILE A 40 -26.57 -20.48 -3.92
N LYS A 41 -27.10 -21.70 -3.80
CA LYS A 41 -26.69 -22.68 -2.77
C LYS A 41 -25.76 -23.74 -3.35
N LYS A 42 -24.64 -23.99 -2.67
CA LYS A 42 -23.65 -25.04 -3.02
C LYS A 42 -24.22 -26.45 -3.09
N SER A 43 -25.26 -26.75 -2.30
CA SER A 43 -25.90 -28.07 -2.29
C SER A 43 -26.71 -28.39 -3.54
N ARG A 44 -27.01 -27.41 -4.40
CA ARG A 44 -27.77 -27.65 -5.63
C ARG A 44 -26.81 -27.97 -6.77
N ALA A 45 -26.86 -29.21 -7.27
CA ALA A 45 -26.02 -29.67 -8.38
C ALA A 45 -26.13 -28.78 -9.64
N ALA A 46 -27.31 -28.22 -9.91
CA ALA A 46 -27.53 -27.30 -11.04
C ALA A 46 -26.70 -26.00 -10.98
N TYR A 47 -26.11 -25.67 -9.82
CA TYR A 47 -25.27 -24.49 -9.64
C TYR A 47 -23.78 -24.82 -9.56
N ALA A 48 -23.37 -26.09 -9.65
CA ALA A 48 -21.97 -26.48 -9.48
C ALA A 48 -21.06 -25.73 -10.47
N ASP A 49 -21.39 -25.77 -11.75
CA ASP A 49 -20.61 -25.11 -12.80
C ASP A 49 -20.61 -23.58 -12.65
N LEU A 50 -21.76 -23.02 -12.26
CA LEU A 50 -21.90 -21.58 -12.02
C LEU A 50 -21.01 -21.14 -10.85
N ILE A 51 -21.02 -21.88 -9.75
CA ILE A 51 -20.20 -21.56 -8.57
C ILE A 51 -18.72 -21.64 -8.94
N ALA A 52 -18.31 -22.65 -9.70
CA ALA A 52 -16.93 -22.74 -10.20
C ALA A 52 -16.56 -21.53 -11.07
N ALA A 53 -17.44 -21.08 -11.95
CA ALA A 53 -17.23 -19.88 -12.77
C ALA A 53 -17.13 -18.59 -11.92
N ILE A 54 -17.96 -18.46 -10.89
CA ILE A 54 -17.91 -17.33 -9.94
C ILE A 54 -16.59 -17.34 -9.17
N ASP A 55 -16.17 -18.49 -8.67
CA ASP A 55 -14.93 -18.64 -7.90
C ASP A 55 -13.70 -18.34 -8.77
N LEU A 56 -13.69 -18.77 -10.05
CA LEU A 56 -12.63 -18.44 -11.00
C LEU A 56 -12.57 -16.94 -11.28
N ALA A 57 -13.69 -16.30 -11.61
CA ALA A 57 -13.74 -14.87 -11.89
C ALA A 57 -13.34 -14.03 -10.65
N ALA A 58 -13.72 -14.46 -9.45
CA ALA A 58 -13.29 -13.81 -8.20
C ALA A 58 -11.77 -13.95 -7.97
N GLN A 59 -11.19 -15.10 -8.30
CA GLN A 59 -9.74 -15.30 -8.21
C GLN A 59 -8.98 -14.44 -9.21
N GLU A 60 -9.44 -14.34 -10.46
CA GLU A 60 -8.85 -13.48 -11.49
C GLU A 60 -8.90 -12.01 -11.08
N GLN A 61 -10.05 -11.52 -10.63
CA GLN A 61 -10.19 -10.15 -10.12
C GLN A 61 -9.23 -9.87 -8.96
N ASN A 62 -9.02 -10.83 -8.07
CA ASN A 62 -8.12 -10.64 -6.93
C ASN A 62 -6.63 -10.65 -7.37
N ARG A 63 -6.27 -11.48 -8.35
CA ARG A 63 -4.93 -11.50 -8.94
C ARG A 63 -4.59 -10.18 -9.62
N GLU A 64 -5.51 -9.62 -10.40
CA GLU A 64 -5.34 -8.30 -11.03
C GLU A 64 -5.15 -7.19 -10.00
N LYS A 65 -5.96 -7.21 -8.91
CA LYS A 65 -5.81 -6.25 -7.81
C LYS A 65 -4.45 -6.33 -7.14
N VAL A 66 -3.96 -7.54 -6.84
CA VAL A 66 -2.65 -7.74 -6.23
C VAL A 66 -1.51 -7.33 -7.18
N ALA A 67 -1.62 -7.65 -8.46
CA ALA A 67 -0.61 -7.27 -9.46
C ALA A 67 -0.49 -5.75 -9.64
N THR A 68 -1.59 -5.02 -9.41
CA THR A 68 -1.65 -3.56 -9.58
C THR A 68 -1.50 -2.81 -8.25
N ASP A 69 -1.37 -3.50 -7.12
CA ASP A 69 -1.34 -2.86 -5.80
C ASP A 69 -0.03 -2.06 -5.62
N PRO A 70 -0.07 -0.71 -5.62
CA PRO A 70 1.15 0.10 -5.46
C PRO A 70 1.55 0.22 -3.98
N THR A 71 0.72 -0.25 -3.05
CA THR A 71 0.89 -0.11 -1.61
C THR A 71 2.28 -0.53 -1.09
N PRO A 72 2.87 -1.70 -1.46
CA PRO A 72 4.18 -2.07 -0.96
C PRO A 72 5.30 -1.12 -1.42
N ALA A 73 5.26 -0.70 -2.69
CA ALA A 73 6.23 0.26 -3.23
C ALA A 73 6.12 1.62 -2.53
N LEU A 74 4.89 2.12 -2.35
CA LEU A 74 4.63 3.38 -1.64
C LEU A 74 5.08 3.32 -0.17
N ARG A 75 4.88 2.19 0.52
CA ARG A 75 5.37 2.00 1.90
C ARG A 75 6.89 2.07 1.97
N GLN A 76 7.57 1.43 1.02
CA GLN A 76 9.02 1.46 0.93
C GLN A 76 9.53 2.88 0.62
N GLU A 77 8.84 3.62 -0.25
CA GLU A 77 9.17 5.01 -0.56
C GLU A 77 9.02 5.93 0.65
N ILE A 78 7.93 5.80 1.41
CA ILE A 78 7.73 6.52 2.68
C ILE A 78 8.89 6.23 3.64
N GLN A 79 9.24 4.95 3.84
CA GLN A 79 10.34 4.57 4.74
C GLN A 79 11.67 5.19 4.30
N ASN A 80 11.98 5.16 3.00
CA ASN A 80 13.20 5.77 2.46
C ASN A 80 13.22 7.29 2.65
N LEU A 81 12.07 7.96 2.43
CA LEU A 81 11.95 9.40 2.63
C LEU A 81 12.11 9.77 4.11
N THR A 82 11.50 9.02 5.03
CA THR A 82 11.68 9.21 6.47
C THR A 82 13.14 9.08 6.87
N GLN A 83 13.82 8.01 6.44
CA GLN A 83 15.23 7.80 6.76
C GLN A 83 16.12 8.93 6.21
N ARG A 84 15.86 9.42 5.00
CA ARG A 84 16.60 10.54 4.41
C ARG A 84 16.35 11.85 5.16
N LEU A 85 15.12 12.06 5.63
CA LEU A 85 14.76 13.23 6.42
C LEU A 85 15.47 13.21 7.77
N ASP A 86 15.45 12.08 8.48
CA ASP A 86 16.12 11.92 9.77
C ASP A 86 17.63 12.18 9.64
N GLN A 87 18.27 11.60 8.62
CA GLN A 87 19.69 11.85 8.33
C GLN A 87 19.99 13.32 8.01
N ALA A 88 19.09 14.01 7.29
CA ALA A 88 19.26 15.43 6.99
C ALA A 88 19.13 16.27 8.26
N LEU A 89 18.16 15.95 9.11
CA LEU A 89 17.92 16.65 10.38
C LEU A 89 19.08 16.47 11.35
N GLU A 90 19.62 15.27 11.49
CA GLU A 90 20.81 15.00 12.30
C GLU A 90 22.01 15.85 11.85
N ARG A 91 22.26 15.90 10.53
CA ARG A 91 23.34 16.74 9.98
C ARG A 91 23.09 18.21 10.25
N GLU A 92 21.85 18.69 10.11
CA GLU A 92 21.49 20.08 10.39
C GLU A 92 21.73 20.45 11.86
N ILE A 93 21.35 19.58 12.80
CA ILE A 93 21.60 19.79 14.23
C ILE A 93 23.11 19.87 14.52
N CYS A 94 23.90 18.94 13.97
CA CYS A 94 25.36 18.97 14.11
C CYS A 94 25.98 20.25 13.54
N LEU A 95 25.53 20.68 12.36
CA LEU A 95 26.01 21.92 11.74
C LEU A 95 25.61 23.17 12.54
N LEU A 96 24.40 23.22 13.09
CA LEU A 96 23.97 24.33 13.95
C LEU A 96 24.84 24.41 15.21
N HIS A 97 25.15 23.26 15.82
CA HIS A 97 26.06 23.21 16.96
C HIS A 97 27.46 23.70 16.59
N GLU A 98 28.02 23.23 15.48
CA GLU A 98 29.34 23.64 14.99
C GLU A 98 29.38 25.15 14.70
N VAL A 99 28.38 25.68 14.00
CA VAL A 99 28.27 27.12 13.70
C VAL A 99 28.19 27.95 14.98
N TYR A 100 27.47 27.48 16.00
CA TYR A 100 27.40 28.15 17.29
C TYR A 100 28.78 28.18 17.98
N THR A 101 29.44 27.03 18.07
CA THR A 101 30.78 26.90 18.66
C THR A 101 31.78 27.81 17.95
N LEU A 102 31.86 27.74 16.62
CA LEU A 102 32.77 28.58 15.83
C LEU A 102 32.48 30.07 15.99
N LYS A 103 31.22 30.49 16.10
CA LYS A 103 30.87 31.89 16.37
C LYS A 103 31.36 32.34 17.74
N GLU A 104 31.25 31.49 18.75
CA GLU A 104 31.74 31.78 20.09
C GLU A 104 33.27 31.86 20.14
N GLU A 105 33.97 30.92 19.52
CA GLU A 105 35.43 30.96 19.36
C GLU A 105 35.90 32.22 18.64
N ASN A 106 35.23 32.59 17.53
CA ASN A 106 35.53 33.81 16.78
C ASN A 106 35.34 35.08 17.64
N ARG A 107 34.32 35.08 18.50
CA ARG A 107 34.07 36.17 19.46
C ARG A 107 35.19 36.26 20.50
N GLN A 108 35.64 35.14 21.07
CA GLN A 108 36.74 35.11 22.04
C GLN A 108 38.04 35.61 21.42
N LEU A 109 38.36 35.16 20.20
CA LEU A 109 39.51 35.63 19.42
C LEU A 109 39.48 37.13 19.19
N LYS A 110 38.34 37.68 18.77
CA LYS A 110 38.16 39.14 18.59
C LYS A 110 38.34 39.93 19.88
N MET A 111 38.06 39.33 21.03
CA MET A 111 38.27 39.91 22.36
C MET A 111 39.69 39.69 22.90
N GLY A 112 40.59 39.06 22.14
CA GLY A 112 41.95 38.73 22.58
C GLY A 112 42.01 37.69 23.69
N ARG A 113 40.93 36.90 23.87
CA ARG A 113 40.84 35.86 24.91
C ARG A 113 41.28 34.52 24.33
N PRO A 114 42.03 33.71 25.09
CA PRO A 114 42.33 32.34 24.69
C PRO A 114 41.04 31.50 24.71
N PHE A 115 40.92 30.57 23.76
CA PHE A 115 39.86 29.56 23.73
C PHE A 115 40.48 28.16 23.54
N ALA A 116 39.76 27.13 23.94
CA ALA A 116 40.23 25.75 23.82
C ALA A 116 40.03 25.25 22.38
N VAL A 117 41.11 24.82 21.73
CA VAL A 117 41.05 24.20 20.40
C VAL A 117 40.84 22.69 20.56
N PRO A 118 39.80 22.09 19.96
CA PRO A 118 39.63 20.64 19.99
C PRO A 118 40.83 19.94 19.31
N LYS A 119 41.35 18.87 19.91
CA LYS A 119 42.38 18.05 19.25
C LYS A 119 41.75 17.34 18.05
N ILE A 120 42.15 17.75 16.85
CA ILE A 120 41.79 17.04 15.62
C ILE A 120 42.60 15.75 15.61
N ASN A 121 41.97 14.61 15.90
CA ASN A 121 42.57 13.30 15.67
C ASN A 121 42.58 13.05 14.15
N GLY A 122 43.59 13.58 13.45
CA GLY A 122 43.86 13.22 12.07
C GLY A 122 44.34 11.76 11.98
N PRO A 123 44.09 11.05 10.87
CA PRO A 123 44.61 9.68 10.70
C PRO A 123 46.14 9.71 10.80
N ALA A 124 46.69 8.79 11.60
CA ALA A 124 48.12 8.55 11.63
C ALA A 124 48.59 8.16 10.22
N LEU A 125 49.52 8.94 9.68
CA LEU A 125 50.22 8.66 8.41
C LEU A 125 51.03 7.37 8.51
#